data_AF-A0A960G183-F1
#
_entry.id   AF-A0A960G183-F1
#
_cell.length_a   1.000
_cell.length_b   1.000
_cell.length_c   1.000
_cell.angle_alpha   90.00
_cell.angle_beta   90.00
_cell.angle_gamma   90.00
#
_symmetry.space_group_name_H-M   'P 1'
#
loop_
_entity.id
_entity.type
_entity.pdbx_description
1 polymer ?
#
loop_
_entity_poly.entity_id
_entity_poly.type
_entity_poly.pdbx_seq_one_letter_code
_entity_poly.pdbx_strand_id
1 'polypeptide(L)'
;AVLDRVLAAATRLLTNHRVLREPFGPDEALAVCEAVRSAPAAIVPTSSTRRWSVFTRLVHDLALRANDIPDALLAATAIDLGARLATFDQGFRRFPGLTVIVPSAG
;
A
#
# COMPACT_ATOMS: atom_id res chain seq x y z
N ALA A 1 3.28 5.07 8.01
CA ALA A 1 4.35 4.29 7.35
C ALA A 1 4.21 4.44 5.84
N VAL A 2 5.32 4.55 5.13
CA VAL A 2 5.37 4.61 3.66
C VAL A 2 6.03 3.32 3.17
N LEU A 3 5.36 2.60 2.27
CA LEU A 3 5.87 1.33 1.75
C LEU A 3 6.45 1.54 0.36
N ASP A 4 7.68 1.09 0.13
CA ASP A 4 8.35 1.22 -1.18
C ASP A 4 7.51 0.62 -2.32
N ARG A 5 6.79 -0.48 -2.05
CA ARG A 5 5.87 -1.08 -3.03
C ARG A 5 4.69 -0.19 -3.40
N VAL A 6 4.20 0.64 -2.47
CA VAL A 6 3.12 1.60 -2.74
C VAL A 6 3.67 2.76 -3.56
N LEU A 7 4.89 3.21 -3.27
CA LEU A 7 5.58 4.22 -4.09
C LEU A 7 5.85 3.70 -5.49
N ALA A 8 6.35 2.47 -5.65
CA ALA A 8 6.54 1.85 -6.96
C ALA A 8 5.22 1.72 -7.75
N ALA A 9 4.12 1.35 -7.07
CA ALA A 9 2.79 1.33 -7.68
C ALA A 9 2.32 2.75 -8.06
N ALA A 10 2.59 3.76 -7.23
CA ALA A 10 2.30 5.15 -7.52
C ALA A 10 3.09 5.64 -8.74
N THR A 11 4.41 5.41 -8.80
CA THR A 11 5.23 5.73 -9.97
C THR A 11 4.65 5.10 -11.25
N ARG A 12 4.26 3.83 -11.21
CA ARG A 12 3.61 3.14 -12.34
C ARG A 12 2.29 3.79 -12.76
N LEU A 13 1.50 4.33 -11.82
CA LEU A 13 0.23 5.00 -12.13
C LEU A 13 0.45 6.41 -12.67
N LEU A 14 1.34 7.18 -12.02
CA LEU A 14 1.66 8.56 -12.39
C LEU A 14 2.26 8.68 -13.79
N THR A 15 2.93 7.63 -14.27
CA THR A 15 3.57 7.57 -15.60
C THR A 15 2.69 6.92 -16.68
N ASN A 16 1.42 6.62 -16.40
CA ASN A 16 0.58 5.82 -17.30
C ASN A 16 -0.54 6.65 -17.96
N HIS A 17 -0.45 6.81 -19.29
CA HIS A 17 -1.44 7.49 -20.12
C HIS A 17 -2.87 6.89 -20.07
N ARG A 18 -3.02 5.64 -19.62
CA ARG A 18 -4.35 5.03 -19.43
C ARG A 18 -5.02 5.46 -18.13
N VAL A 19 -4.26 6.01 -17.20
CA VAL A 19 -4.72 6.43 -15.87
C VAL A 19 -4.81 7.94 -15.79
N LEU A 20 -3.80 8.65 -16.28
CA LEU A 20 -3.75 10.11 -16.31
C LEU A 20 -3.85 10.63 -17.74
N ARG A 21 -4.64 11.68 -17.94
CA ARG A 21 -4.76 12.39 -19.22
C ARG A 21 -3.40 12.95 -19.67
N GLU A 22 -2.67 13.52 -18.73
CA GLU A 22 -1.31 14.04 -18.88
C GLU A 22 -0.44 13.37 -17.80
N PRO A 23 0.21 12.23 -18.10
CA PRO A 23 1.05 11.56 -17.13
C PRO A 23 2.37 12.30 -16.94
N PHE A 24 2.94 12.08 -15.77
CA PHE A 24 4.24 12.57 -15.34
C PHE A 24 5.35 11.92 -16.14
N GLY A 25 6.47 12.64 -16.32
CA GLY A 25 7.73 12.00 -16.69
C GLY A 25 8.23 11.06 -15.56
N PRO A 26 9.11 10.08 -15.86
CA PRO A 26 9.66 9.19 -14.83
C PRO A 26 10.31 9.93 -13.66
N ASP A 27 11.13 10.94 -13.94
CA ASP A 27 11.84 11.71 -12.90
C ASP A 27 10.88 12.54 -12.05
N GLU A 28 9.83 13.09 -12.67
CA GLU A 28 8.80 13.87 -11.98
C GLU A 28 7.98 12.96 -11.04
N ALA A 29 7.60 11.78 -11.49
CA ALA A 29 6.90 10.79 -10.66
C ALA A 29 7.77 10.30 -9.49
N LEU A 30 9.08 10.09 -9.72
CA LEU A 30 10.03 9.74 -8.67
C LEU A 30 10.20 10.87 -7.67
N ALA A 31 10.28 12.13 -8.12
CA ALA A 31 10.36 13.29 -7.24
C ALA A 31 9.14 13.39 -6.30
N VAL A 32 7.92 13.14 -6.82
CA VAL A 32 6.70 13.06 -6.00
C VAL A 32 6.79 11.95 -4.95
N CYS A 33 7.25 10.76 -5.35
CA CYS A 33 7.39 9.63 -4.44
C CYS A 33 8.44 9.88 -3.36
N GLU A 34 9.57 10.50 -3.71
CA GLU A 34 10.64 10.83 -2.77
C GLU A 34 10.22 11.91 -1.78
N ALA A 35 9.43 12.91 -2.21
CA ALA A 35 8.86 13.90 -1.31
C ALA A 35 7.96 13.25 -0.24
N VAL A 36 7.13 12.27 -0.62
CA VAL A 36 6.31 11.51 0.34
C VAL A 36 7.18 10.64 1.27
N ARG A 37 8.19 9.98 0.71
CA ARG A 37 9.09 9.07 1.44
C ARG A 37 9.96 9.79 2.47
N SER A 38 10.39 11.01 2.16
CA SER A 38 11.27 11.85 2.98
C SER A 38 10.53 12.81 3.91
N ALA A 39 9.20 12.83 3.87
CA ALA A 39 8.40 13.70 4.74
C ALA A 39 8.73 13.44 6.24
N PRO A 40 8.76 14.46 7.12
CA PRO A 40 9.15 14.29 8.52
C PRO A 40 8.33 13.27 9.32
N ALA A 41 7.07 13.06 8.93
CA ALA A 41 6.17 12.09 9.57
C ALA A 41 6.20 10.70 8.89
N ALA A 42 6.97 10.53 7.81
CA ALA A 42 7.09 9.27 7.11
C ALA A 42 7.97 8.29 7.90
N ILE A 43 7.53 7.04 7.98
CA ILE A 43 8.26 5.94 8.59
C ILE A 43 8.42 4.88 7.52
N VAL A 44 9.65 4.48 7.22
CA VAL A 44 9.95 3.34 6.35
C VAL A 44 10.03 2.08 7.21
N PRO A 45 9.10 1.12 7.07
CA PRO A 45 9.08 -0.07 7.92
C PRO A 45 10.29 -0.96 7.68
N THR A 46 10.85 -1.49 8.75
CA THR A 46 11.88 -2.53 8.67
C THR A 46 11.28 -3.90 8.30
N SER A 47 12.14 -4.82 7.88
CA SER A 47 11.76 -6.21 7.63
C SER A 47 11.29 -6.87 8.93
N SER A 48 10.19 -7.62 8.86
CA SER A 48 9.59 -8.36 9.97
C SER A 48 9.34 -9.79 9.53
N THR A 49 9.77 -10.76 10.33
CA THR A 49 9.45 -12.18 10.13
C THR A 49 7.96 -12.46 10.36
N ARG A 50 7.32 -11.72 11.27
CA ARG A 50 5.88 -11.85 11.58
C ARG A 50 4.99 -11.51 10.39
N ARG A 51 5.39 -10.54 9.55
CA ARG A 51 4.62 -10.12 8.37
C ARG A 51 4.33 -11.26 7.41
N TRP A 52 5.31 -12.12 7.16
CA TRP A 52 5.14 -13.26 6.25
C TRP A 52 4.12 -14.26 6.80
N SER A 53 4.14 -14.52 8.10
CA SER A 53 3.17 -15.39 8.76
C SER A 53 1.73 -14.82 8.74
N VAL A 54 1.57 -13.49 8.82
CA VAL A 54 0.26 -12.85 8.65
C VAL A 54 -0.21 -12.95 7.19
N PHE A 55 0.67 -12.63 6.25
CA PHE A 55 0.37 -12.68 4.81
C PHE A 55 -0.05 -14.09 4.36
N THR A 56 0.73 -15.11 4.70
CA THR A 56 0.43 -16.50 4.32
C THR A 56 -0.90 -16.99 4.89
N ARG A 57 -1.23 -16.60 6.13
CA ARG A 57 -2.54 -16.86 6.73
C ARG A 57 -3.68 -16.20 5.96
N LEU A 58 -3.57 -14.92 5.64
CA LEU A 58 -4.58 -14.20 4.85
C LEU A 58 -4.81 -14.85 3.48
N VAL A 59 -3.73 -15.25 2.80
CA VAL A 59 -3.81 -15.91 1.50
C VAL A 59 -4.51 -17.27 1.60
N HIS A 60 -4.14 -18.07 2.59
CA HIS A 60 -4.72 -19.38 2.83
C HIS A 60 -6.22 -19.27 3.20
N ASP A 61 -6.54 -18.49 4.23
CA ASP A 61 -7.87 -18.48 4.82
C ASP A 61 -8.92 -17.83 3.91
N LEU A 62 -8.51 -16.88 3.06
CA LEU A 62 -9.40 -16.21 2.11
C LEU A 62 -9.25 -16.76 0.67
N ALA A 63 -8.47 -17.82 0.47
CA ALA A 63 -8.18 -18.44 -0.84
C ALA A 63 -7.75 -17.42 -1.93
N LEU A 64 -6.90 -16.47 -1.55
CA LEU A 64 -6.52 -15.34 -2.40
C LEU A 64 -5.60 -15.76 -3.54
N ARG A 65 -5.73 -15.08 -4.68
CA ARG A 65 -4.95 -15.40 -5.89
C ARG A 65 -4.75 -14.18 -6.78
N ALA A 66 -3.72 -14.25 -7.63
CA ALA A 66 -3.43 -13.25 -8.67
C ALA A 66 -3.53 -11.79 -8.16
N ASN A 67 -4.54 -11.05 -8.60
CA ASN A 67 -4.72 -9.63 -8.29
C ASN A 67 -4.99 -9.35 -6.80
N ASP A 68 -5.38 -10.34 -6.01
CA ASP A 68 -5.56 -10.18 -4.55
C ASP A 68 -4.24 -10.15 -3.77
N ILE A 69 -3.18 -10.74 -4.33
CA ILE A 69 -1.92 -10.97 -3.61
C ILE A 69 -1.24 -9.65 -3.22
N PRO A 70 -1.18 -8.62 -4.09
CA PRO A 70 -0.67 -7.32 -3.69
C PRO A 70 -1.44 -6.72 -2.50
N ASP A 71 -2.76 -6.79 -2.49
CA ASP A 71 -3.58 -6.22 -1.42
C ASP A 71 -3.42 -6.98 -0.11
N ALA A 72 -3.35 -8.32 -0.18
CA ALA A 72 -3.08 -9.17 0.98
C ALA A 72 -1.76 -8.81 1.66
N LEU A 73 -0.72 -8.52 0.87
CA LEU A 73 0.58 -8.10 1.42
C LEU A 73 0.51 -6.69 2.03
N LEU A 74 -0.35 -5.79 1.51
CA LEU A 74 -0.55 -4.46 2.12
C LEU A 74 -1.28 -4.59 3.45
N ALA A 75 -2.35 -5.38 3.48
CA ALA A 75 -3.11 -5.69 4.69
C ALA A 75 -2.22 -6.34 5.76
N ALA A 76 -1.45 -7.36 5.38
CA ALA A 76 -0.50 -8.01 6.30
C ALA A 76 0.54 -7.03 6.85
N THR A 77 1.00 -6.06 6.06
CA THR A 77 1.96 -5.05 6.51
C THR A 77 1.32 -4.11 7.54
N ALA A 78 0.10 -3.64 7.31
CA ALA A 78 -0.62 -2.80 8.27
C ALA A 78 -0.89 -3.55 9.60
N ILE A 79 -1.32 -4.82 9.53
CA ILE A 79 -1.53 -5.69 10.69
C ILE A 79 -0.22 -5.96 11.45
N ASP A 80 0.87 -6.21 10.72
CA ASP A 80 2.20 -6.42 11.29
C ASP A 80 2.65 -5.23 12.13
N LEU A 81 2.41 -4.02 11.61
CA LEU A 81 2.75 -2.75 12.25
C LEU A 81 1.77 -2.30 13.35
N GLY A 82 0.65 -3.00 13.55
CA GLY A 82 -0.44 -2.52 14.41
C GLY A 82 -1.05 -1.19 13.92
N ALA A 83 -0.96 -0.92 12.62
CA ALA A 83 -1.37 0.33 12.01
C ALA A 83 -2.79 0.25 11.43
N ARG A 84 -3.40 1.42 11.21
CA ARG A 84 -4.63 1.57 10.42
C ARG A 84 -4.27 1.81 8.96
N LEU A 85 -4.98 1.18 8.03
CA LEU A 85 -4.83 1.44 6.59
C LEU A 85 -5.78 2.55 6.15
N ALA A 86 -5.21 3.66 5.69
CA ALA A 86 -5.96 4.75 5.09
C ALA A 86 -6.18 4.46 3.60
N THR A 87 -7.42 4.21 3.18
CA THR A 87 -7.75 3.91 1.77
C THR A 87 -9.21 4.24 1.46
N PHE A 88 -9.47 4.59 0.19
CA PHE A 88 -10.83 4.72 -0.35
C PHE A 88 -11.39 3.39 -0.84
N ASP A 89 -10.52 2.39 -1.06
CA ASP A 89 -10.93 1.06 -1.51
C ASP A 89 -11.54 0.26 -0.36
N GLN A 90 -12.86 0.06 -0.44
CA GLN A 90 -13.64 -0.67 0.55
C GLN A 90 -13.34 -2.17 0.54
N GLY A 91 -12.73 -2.70 -0.52
CA GLY A 91 -12.32 -4.10 -0.64
C GLY A 91 -11.36 -4.54 0.46
N PHE A 92 -10.57 -3.62 1.02
CA PHE A 92 -9.67 -3.92 2.14
C PHE A 92 -10.39 -4.33 3.43
N ARG A 93 -11.67 -3.99 3.59
CA ARG A 93 -12.45 -4.40 4.78
C ARG A 93 -12.66 -5.92 4.86
N ARG A 94 -12.38 -6.66 3.79
CA ARG A 94 -12.46 -8.13 3.78
C ARG A 94 -11.31 -8.81 4.55
N PHE A 95 -10.22 -8.10 4.85
CA PHE A 95 -9.06 -8.69 5.52
C PHE A 95 -9.24 -8.71 7.05
N PRO A 96 -9.33 -9.89 7.69
CA PRO A 96 -9.53 -9.99 9.13
C PRO A 96 -8.34 -9.40 9.89
N GLY A 97 -8.64 -8.66 10.97
CA GLY A 97 -7.63 -7.98 11.79
C GLY A 97 -7.12 -6.66 11.22
N LEU A 98 -7.54 -6.25 10.01
CA LEU A 98 -7.19 -4.96 9.43
C LEU A 98 -8.20 -3.88 9.85
N THR A 99 -7.70 -2.76 10.39
CA THR A 99 -8.50 -1.56 10.61
C THR A 99 -8.36 -0.61 9.43
N VAL A 100 -9.45 -0.35 8.71
CA VAL A 100 -9.50 0.58 7.58
C VAL A 100 -10.07 1.93 8.02
N ILE A 101 -9.43 3.02 7.60
CA ILE A 101 -9.98 4.37 7.72
C ILE A 101 -10.14 4.98 6.33
N VAL A 102 -11.23 5.70 6.13
CA VAL A 102 -11.42 6.50 4.91
C VAL A 102 -10.84 7.88 5.20
N PRO A 103 -9.86 8.37 4.42
CA PRO A 103 -9.38 9.74 4.57
C PRO A 103 -10.54 10.70 4.27
N SER A 104 -10.94 11.53 5.24
CA SER A 104 -11.78 12.69 4.98
C SER A 104 -10.88 13.85 4.58
N ALA A 105 -11.32 14.67 3.62
CA ALA A 105 -10.74 16.00 3.47
C ALA A 105 -10.95 16.75 4.80
N GLY A 106 -9.85 17.16 5.42
CA GLY A 106 -9.88 18.10 6.53
C GLY A 106 -10.06 19.52 6.02
#